data_AF-E5Y2Y5-F1
#
_entry.id   AF-E5Y2Y5-F1
#
_cell.length_a   1.000
_cell.length_b   1.000
_cell.length_c   1.000
_cell.angle_alpha   90.00
_cell.angle_beta   90.00
_cell.angle_gamma   90.00
#
_symmetry.space_group_name_H-M   'P 1'
#
loop_
_entity.id
_entity.type
_entity.pdbx_description
1 polymer ?
#
loop_
_entity_poly.entity_id
_entity_poly.type
_entity_poly.pdbx_seq_one_letter_code
_entity_poly.pdbx_strand_id
1 'polypeptide(L)'
;MTRLTENDIAGIEAEWATYERRLEELTGDDLLTLTARTLGIDPETARSGVRELRVGAIPISSGEGLIGGFADSLASIAGHLGFEADVLPADVPGFQLAKSGGFDLFIWADDDTYLAENILTGTVGENGRATGRGFATALIRMAARKRLDKRALVLGAGPVGCAGAETLALAGYEVFLCDMDGEKARVACGALSGCTPCTPDDLSGLPLFECLLDAAPTNDFFPLDRLAAGACISAPCVPCIWTLRAPEGASVWHDPLQLGTAVMLLAAAFGRP
;
A
#
# COMPACT_ATOMS: atom_id res chain seq x y z
N MET A 1 11.45 5.46 9.83
CA MET A 1 10.14 4.81 9.73
C MET A 1 9.09 5.83 10.14
N THR A 2 7.89 5.80 9.57
CA THR A 2 6.79 6.67 10.01
C THR A 2 5.72 5.81 10.65
N ARG A 3 5.47 6.04 11.94
CA ARG A 3 4.38 5.42 12.69
C ARG A 3 3.11 6.24 12.48
N LEU A 4 1.98 5.56 12.24
CA LEU A 4 0.68 6.22 12.14
C LEU A 4 0.27 6.81 13.50
N THR A 5 -0.48 7.89 13.47
CA THR A 5 -1.16 8.46 14.64
C THR A 5 -2.64 8.10 14.62
N GLU A 6 -3.33 8.24 15.75
CA GLU A 6 -4.79 8.06 15.82
C GLU A 6 -5.54 8.96 14.83
N ASN A 7 -5.00 10.15 14.55
CA ASN A 7 -5.59 11.07 13.58
C ASN A 7 -5.46 10.58 12.14
N ASP A 8 -4.41 9.82 11.82
CA ASP A 8 -4.21 9.28 10.47
C ASP A 8 -5.22 8.16 10.16
N ILE A 9 -5.73 7.47 11.19
CA ILE A 9 -6.67 6.34 11.03
C ILE A 9 -8.11 6.69 11.43
N ALA A 10 -8.34 7.90 11.95
CA ALA A 10 -9.66 8.34 12.36
C ALA A 10 -10.64 8.32 11.16
N GLY A 11 -11.79 7.68 11.34
CA GLY A 11 -12.89 7.70 10.36
C GLY A 11 -12.84 6.62 9.28
N ILE A 12 -11.82 5.74 9.26
CA ILE A 12 -11.74 4.61 8.30
C ILE A 12 -13.04 3.79 8.29
N GLU A 13 -13.58 3.50 9.47
CA GLU A 13 -14.78 2.67 9.64
C GLU A 13 -16.08 3.33 9.13
N ALA A 14 -16.11 4.65 9.00
CA ALA A 14 -17.32 5.43 8.72
C ALA A 14 -17.50 5.80 7.24
N GLU A 15 -16.48 5.57 6.40
CA GLU A 15 -16.41 6.17 5.06
C GLU A 15 -16.25 5.17 3.90
N TRP A 16 -16.49 3.87 4.13
CA TRP A 16 -16.30 2.83 3.11
C TRP A 16 -16.99 3.11 1.77
N ALA A 17 -18.22 3.62 1.78
CA ALA A 17 -18.93 3.96 0.54
C ALA A 17 -18.28 5.12 -0.24
N THR A 18 -17.66 6.08 0.46
CA THR A 18 -16.92 7.17 -0.17
C THR A 18 -15.55 6.69 -0.66
N TYR A 19 -14.88 5.85 0.13
CA TYR A 19 -13.62 5.21 -0.23
C TYR A 19 -13.77 4.41 -1.53
N GLU A 20 -14.73 3.48 -1.59
CA GLU A 20 -14.96 2.62 -2.75
C GLU A 20 -15.33 3.43 -3.99
N ARG A 21 -16.25 4.40 -3.86
CA ARG A 21 -16.61 5.27 -4.98
C ARG A 21 -15.39 6.00 -5.56
N ARG A 22 -14.54 6.57 -4.69
CA ARG A 22 -13.32 7.27 -5.14
C ARG A 22 -12.34 6.30 -5.81
N LEU A 23 -12.15 5.10 -5.25
CA LEU A 23 -11.27 4.10 -5.80
C LEU A 23 -11.73 3.62 -7.17
N GLU A 24 -13.03 3.33 -7.31
CA GLU A 24 -13.67 2.92 -8.57
C GLU A 24 -13.61 4.04 -9.63
N GLU A 25 -13.86 5.29 -9.25
CA GLU A 25 -13.76 6.43 -10.17
C GLU A 25 -12.35 6.54 -10.79
N LEU A 26 -11.32 6.40 -9.94
CA LEU A 26 -9.92 6.56 -10.31
C LEU A 26 -9.35 5.33 -11.04
N THR A 27 -9.63 4.13 -10.56
CA THR A 27 -8.97 2.88 -11.01
C THR A 27 -9.90 1.97 -11.83
N GLY A 28 -11.21 2.17 -11.71
CA GLY A 28 -12.23 1.28 -12.27
C GLY A 28 -12.45 0.00 -11.48
N ASP A 29 -11.84 -0.15 -10.31
CA ASP A 29 -11.89 -1.36 -9.47
C ASP A 29 -12.35 -0.99 -8.04
N ASP A 30 -13.11 -1.89 -7.40
CA ASP A 30 -13.34 -1.86 -5.95
C ASP A 30 -12.06 -2.33 -5.20
N LEU A 31 -12.00 -2.15 -3.88
CA LEU A 31 -10.81 -2.49 -3.08
C LEU A 31 -10.40 -3.95 -3.28
N LEU A 32 -11.33 -4.88 -3.14
CA LEU A 32 -11.07 -6.31 -3.28
C LEU A 32 -10.53 -6.66 -4.69
N THR A 33 -11.12 -6.10 -5.74
CA THR A 33 -10.73 -6.35 -7.13
C THR A 33 -9.34 -5.79 -7.40
N LEU A 34 -9.04 -4.58 -6.92
CA LEU A 34 -7.72 -4.01 -7.07
C LEU A 34 -6.67 -4.86 -6.34
N THR A 35 -6.94 -5.25 -5.10
CA THR A 35 -6.08 -6.11 -4.30
C THR A 35 -5.85 -7.48 -4.95
N ALA A 36 -6.91 -8.12 -5.45
CA ALA A 36 -6.81 -9.40 -6.15
C ALA A 36 -5.90 -9.27 -7.39
N ARG A 37 -6.07 -8.20 -8.17
CA ARG A 37 -5.25 -7.92 -9.35
C ARG A 37 -3.79 -7.66 -8.99
N THR A 38 -3.53 -6.94 -7.91
CA THR A 38 -2.17 -6.74 -7.38
C THR A 38 -1.44 -8.06 -7.17
N LEU A 39 -2.17 -9.10 -6.75
CA LEU A 39 -1.63 -10.43 -6.46
C LEU A 39 -1.77 -11.43 -7.62
N GLY A 40 -2.30 -11.01 -8.78
CA GLY A 40 -2.58 -11.88 -9.91
C GLY A 40 -3.64 -12.96 -9.62
N ILE A 41 -4.55 -12.67 -8.70
CA ILE A 41 -5.68 -13.53 -8.32
C ILE A 41 -6.91 -13.08 -9.12
N ASP A 42 -7.68 -14.05 -9.60
CA ASP A 42 -8.99 -13.77 -10.19
C ASP A 42 -9.94 -13.17 -9.12
N PRO A 43 -10.57 -12.01 -9.36
CA PRO A 43 -11.38 -11.32 -8.35
C PRO A 43 -12.53 -12.16 -7.78
N GLU A 44 -13.16 -13.02 -8.59
CA GLU A 44 -14.24 -13.90 -8.10
C GLU A 44 -13.70 -14.99 -7.18
N THR A 45 -12.53 -15.55 -7.53
CA THR A 45 -11.81 -16.49 -6.66
C THR A 45 -11.44 -15.85 -5.32
N ALA A 46 -10.97 -14.60 -5.34
CA ALA A 46 -10.70 -13.85 -4.12
C ALA A 46 -11.98 -13.65 -3.29
N ARG A 47 -13.07 -13.21 -3.93
CA ARG A 47 -14.36 -12.92 -3.28
C ARG A 47 -15.00 -14.16 -2.64
N SER A 48 -14.87 -15.33 -3.25
CA SER A 48 -15.33 -16.57 -2.63
C SER A 48 -14.42 -17.01 -1.49
N GLY A 49 -13.09 -16.93 -1.67
CA GLY A 49 -12.13 -17.46 -0.70
C GLY A 49 -12.08 -16.70 0.62
N VAL A 50 -12.19 -15.36 0.59
CA VAL A 50 -12.14 -14.56 1.83
C VAL A 50 -13.32 -14.81 2.78
N ARG A 51 -14.49 -15.19 2.25
CA ARG A 51 -15.72 -15.45 3.05
C ARG A 51 -15.65 -16.70 3.93
N GLU A 52 -14.69 -17.58 3.65
CA GLU A 52 -14.49 -18.82 4.40
C GLU A 52 -13.43 -18.66 5.50
N LEU A 53 -12.81 -17.48 5.61
CA LEU A 53 -11.64 -17.25 6.44
C LEU A 53 -11.92 -16.25 7.55
N ARG A 54 -11.33 -16.52 8.71
CA ARG A 54 -11.45 -15.68 9.90
C ARG A 54 -10.12 -15.00 10.26
N VAL A 55 -10.16 -13.70 10.51
CA VAL A 55 -9.00 -12.82 10.77
C VAL A 55 -9.06 -12.27 12.18
N GLY A 56 -7.99 -12.46 12.94
CA GLY A 56 -7.82 -11.84 14.27
C GLY A 56 -6.89 -10.63 14.20
N ALA A 57 -7.40 -9.44 14.47
CA ALA A 57 -6.56 -8.25 14.63
C ALA A 57 -6.01 -8.21 16.07
N ILE A 58 -4.69 -8.32 16.23
CA ILE A 58 -4.04 -8.38 17.54
C ILE A 58 -3.34 -7.04 17.82
N PRO A 59 -3.80 -6.26 18.82
CA PRO A 59 -3.08 -5.08 19.28
C PRO A 59 -1.76 -5.48 19.92
N ILE A 60 -0.69 -4.72 19.67
CA ILE A 60 0.64 -4.99 20.23
C ILE A 60 1.10 -3.79 21.05
N SER A 61 1.47 -4.04 22.30
CA SER A 61 1.84 -2.99 23.26
C SER A 61 3.34 -2.73 23.36
N SER A 62 4.18 -3.53 22.68
CA SER A 62 5.62 -3.30 22.65
C SER A 62 5.98 -2.01 21.91
N GLY A 63 7.15 -1.44 22.24
CA GLY A 63 7.64 -0.22 21.60
C GLY A 63 6.94 1.03 22.14
N GLU A 64 6.45 1.90 21.25
CA GLU A 64 5.71 3.11 21.57
C GLU A 64 4.25 2.86 21.96
N GLY A 65 3.86 1.58 22.10
CA GLY A 65 2.58 1.16 22.65
C GLY A 65 1.43 1.16 21.64
N LEU A 66 0.22 1.05 22.17
CA LEU A 66 -1.00 0.94 21.37
C LEU A 66 -1.37 2.27 20.72
N ILE A 67 -1.74 2.20 19.45
CA ILE A 67 -2.44 3.29 18.73
C ILE A 67 -3.94 3.02 18.89
N GLY A 68 -4.69 3.93 19.51
CA GLY A 68 -6.13 3.78 19.71
C GLY A 68 -6.87 3.62 18.38
N GLY A 69 -7.73 2.59 18.28
CA GLY A 69 -8.52 2.31 17.08
C GLY A 69 -7.75 1.63 15.93
N PHE A 70 -6.45 1.34 16.07
CA PHE A 70 -5.69 0.69 15.01
C PHE A 70 -6.16 -0.73 14.74
N ALA A 71 -6.27 -1.56 15.78
CA ALA A 71 -6.74 -2.94 15.63
C ALA A 71 -8.20 -3.00 15.13
N ASP A 72 -9.06 -2.07 15.57
CA ASP A 72 -10.42 -1.92 15.08
C ASP A 72 -10.44 -1.57 13.58
N SER A 73 -9.56 -0.66 13.15
CA SER A 73 -9.39 -0.34 11.73
C SER A 73 -8.95 -1.56 10.91
N LEU A 74 -8.03 -2.38 11.43
CA LEU A 74 -7.61 -3.63 10.76
C LEU A 74 -8.75 -4.63 10.62
N ALA A 75 -9.53 -4.82 11.69
CA ALA A 75 -10.71 -5.68 11.65
C ALA A 75 -11.78 -5.14 10.69
N SER A 76 -11.97 -3.82 10.63
CA SER A 76 -12.88 -3.16 9.69
C SER A 76 -12.46 -3.37 8.23
N ILE A 77 -11.17 -3.20 7.92
CA ILE A 77 -10.63 -3.47 6.57
C ILE A 77 -10.85 -4.93 6.19
N ALA A 78 -10.54 -5.88 7.09
CA ALA A 78 -10.75 -7.30 6.84
C ALA A 78 -12.24 -7.63 6.62
N GLY A 79 -13.13 -7.12 7.47
CA GLY A 79 -14.57 -7.28 7.32
C GLY A 79 -15.10 -6.71 6.01
N HIS A 80 -14.59 -5.55 5.58
CA HIS A 80 -14.98 -4.91 4.32
C HIS A 80 -14.56 -5.72 3.09
N LEU A 81 -13.41 -6.41 3.14
CA LEU A 81 -13.01 -7.36 2.10
C LEU A 81 -13.88 -8.63 2.07
N GLY A 82 -14.58 -8.92 3.16
CA GLY A 82 -15.49 -10.06 3.29
C GLY A 82 -15.01 -11.19 4.20
N PHE A 83 -13.91 -10.99 4.94
CA PHE A 83 -13.50 -11.92 6.01
C PHE A 83 -14.45 -11.84 7.20
N GLU A 84 -14.55 -12.91 7.98
CA GLU A 84 -15.01 -12.79 9.38
C GLU A 84 -13.85 -12.21 10.19
N ALA A 85 -14.04 -11.10 10.89
CA ALA A 85 -12.94 -10.38 11.54
C ALA A 85 -13.29 -9.91 12.95
N ASP A 86 -12.36 -10.12 13.89
CA ASP A 86 -12.50 -9.72 15.29
C ASP A 86 -11.22 -9.06 15.81
N VAL A 87 -11.37 -8.07 16.70
CA VAL A 87 -10.26 -7.58 17.52
C VAL A 87 -10.02 -8.54 18.67
N LEU A 88 -8.78 -9.02 18.79
CA LEU A 88 -8.35 -9.94 19.82
C LEU A 88 -7.71 -9.20 21.00
N PRO A 89 -7.54 -9.85 22.17
CA PRO A 89 -6.74 -9.30 23.26
C PRO A 89 -5.33 -8.93 22.79
N ALA A 90 -4.72 -7.95 23.46
CA ALA A 90 -3.37 -7.52 23.11
C ALA A 90 -2.32 -8.61 23.36
N ASP A 91 -1.23 -8.55 22.61
CA ASP A 91 0.00 -9.32 22.81
C ASP A 91 -0.21 -10.85 22.87
N VAL A 92 0.51 -11.53 23.76
CA VAL A 92 0.51 -12.99 23.91
C VAL A 92 -0.90 -13.61 24.06
N PRO A 93 -1.81 -13.05 24.89
CA PRO A 93 -3.19 -13.52 24.94
C PRO A 93 -3.91 -13.52 23.59
N GLY A 94 -3.68 -12.51 22.75
CA GLY A 94 -4.23 -12.45 21.39
C GLY A 94 -3.73 -13.57 20.50
N PHE A 95 -2.42 -13.81 20.50
CA PHE A 95 -1.82 -14.92 19.73
C PHE A 95 -2.31 -16.29 20.20
N GLN A 96 -2.52 -16.48 21.50
CA GLN A 96 -3.08 -17.70 22.06
C GLN A 96 -4.53 -17.92 21.60
N LEU A 97 -5.34 -16.87 21.65
CA LEU A 97 -6.73 -16.93 21.20
C LEU A 97 -6.83 -17.14 19.69
N ALA A 98 -5.98 -16.49 18.87
CA ALA A 98 -5.96 -16.72 17.43
C ALA A 98 -5.73 -18.20 17.10
N LYS A 99 -4.73 -18.83 17.73
CA LYS A 99 -4.39 -20.24 17.51
C LYS A 99 -5.43 -21.23 18.02
N SER A 100 -6.11 -20.92 19.12
CA SER A 100 -7.07 -21.85 19.76
C SER A 100 -8.54 -21.57 19.41
N GLY A 101 -8.85 -20.38 18.91
CA GLY A 101 -10.20 -19.86 18.68
C GLY A 101 -10.72 -20.03 17.26
N GLY A 102 -10.03 -20.80 16.41
CA GLY A 102 -10.44 -21.08 15.04
C GLY A 102 -10.26 -19.90 14.07
N PHE A 103 -9.26 -19.05 14.31
CA PHE A 103 -8.84 -18.06 13.32
C PHE A 103 -7.95 -18.71 12.27
N ASP A 104 -8.06 -18.27 11.02
CA ASP A 104 -7.23 -18.72 9.92
C ASP A 104 -6.03 -17.80 9.72
N LEU A 105 -6.22 -16.51 10.00
CA LEU A 105 -5.19 -15.49 9.95
C LEU A 105 -5.17 -14.66 11.22
N PHE A 106 -4.01 -14.08 11.51
CA PHE A 106 -3.93 -12.92 12.38
C PHE A 106 -3.14 -11.80 11.72
N ILE A 107 -3.46 -10.57 12.09
CA ILE A 107 -2.78 -9.36 11.62
C ILE A 107 -2.38 -8.52 12.82
N TRP A 108 -1.15 -8.02 12.81
CA TRP A 108 -0.55 -7.34 13.95
C TRP A 108 0.56 -6.41 13.49
N ALA A 109 0.82 -5.36 14.26
CA ALA A 109 1.94 -4.47 14.02
C ALA A 109 2.58 -4.04 15.33
N ASP A 110 3.92 -4.04 15.39
CA ASP A 110 4.70 -3.23 16.31
C ASP A 110 5.33 -2.04 15.57
N ASP A 111 6.26 -1.33 16.21
CA ASP A 111 6.89 -0.15 15.62
C ASP A 111 7.76 -0.47 14.40
N ASP A 112 8.25 -1.70 14.25
CA ASP A 112 9.20 -2.11 13.21
C ASP A 112 8.62 -3.12 12.21
N THR A 113 7.58 -3.84 12.60
CA THR A 113 7.03 -5.00 11.91
C THR A 113 5.54 -4.86 11.79
N TYR A 114 5.01 -4.99 10.56
CA TYR A 114 3.58 -5.04 10.32
C TYR A 114 3.26 -6.18 9.35
N LEU A 115 2.60 -7.23 9.86
CA LEU A 115 2.38 -8.50 9.16
C LEU A 115 0.94 -8.99 9.26
N ALA A 116 0.49 -9.64 8.19
CA ALA A 116 -0.62 -10.59 8.22
C ALA A 116 -0.06 -12.01 8.02
N GLU A 117 -0.48 -12.97 8.82
CA GLU A 117 0.04 -14.33 8.80
C GLU A 117 -1.09 -15.35 8.76
N ASN A 118 -0.99 -16.35 7.88
CA ASN A 118 -1.87 -17.50 7.89
C ASN A 118 -1.36 -18.55 8.88
N ILE A 119 -2.20 -18.92 9.86
CA ILE A 119 -1.81 -19.79 10.98
C ILE A 119 -1.43 -21.19 10.49
N LEU A 120 -2.14 -21.70 9.49
CA LEU A 120 -1.99 -23.08 9.02
C LEU A 120 -0.82 -23.24 8.04
N THR A 121 -0.68 -22.29 7.11
CA THR A 121 0.29 -22.40 6.03
C THR A 121 1.60 -21.65 6.30
N GLY A 122 1.59 -20.71 7.26
CA GLY A 122 2.73 -19.84 7.55
C GLY A 122 3.03 -18.83 6.45
N THR A 123 2.10 -18.61 5.51
CA THR A 123 2.21 -17.56 4.49
C THR A 123 2.06 -16.19 5.15
N VAL A 124 2.84 -15.23 4.66
CA VAL A 124 2.96 -13.90 5.27
C VAL A 124 2.73 -12.82 4.23
N GLY A 125 1.87 -11.85 4.56
CA GLY A 125 1.77 -10.56 3.89
C GLY A 125 2.54 -9.51 4.70
N GLU A 126 3.61 -8.97 4.13
CA GLU A 126 4.44 -7.92 4.77
C GLU A 126 4.05 -6.54 4.24
N ASN A 127 3.89 -5.58 5.14
CA ASN A 127 3.35 -4.25 4.83
C ASN A 127 4.12 -3.49 3.75
N GLY A 128 5.45 -3.41 3.85
CA GLY A 128 6.28 -2.70 2.88
C GLY A 128 6.03 -3.18 1.46
N ARG A 129 6.12 -4.50 1.25
CA ARG A 129 5.88 -5.12 -0.07
C ARG A 129 4.44 -4.97 -0.52
N ALA A 130 3.47 -5.24 0.36
CA ALA A 130 2.05 -5.20 0.04
C ALA A 130 1.60 -3.79 -0.36
N THR A 131 1.98 -2.78 0.43
CA THR A 131 1.67 -1.37 0.18
C THR A 131 2.28 -0.89 -1.13
N GLY A 132 3.57 -1.17 -1.36
CA GLY A 132 4.23 -0.76 -2.61
C GLY A 132 3.53 -1.32 -3.86
N ARG A 133 3.18 -2.61 -3.82
CA ARG A 133 2.48 -3.31 -4.92
C ARG A 133 1.07 -2.80 -5.13
N GLY A 134 0.30 -2.60 -4.05
CA GLY A 134 -1.06 -2.08 -4.11
C GLY A 134 -1.11 -0.69 -4.75
N PHE A 135 -0.29 0.23 -4.24
CA PHE A 135 -0.25 1.61 -4.75
C PHE A 135 0.32 1.70 -6.17
N ALA A 136 1.29 0.86 -6.55
CA ALA A 136 1.74 0.75 -7.93
C ALA A 136 0.63 0.22 -8.85
N THR A 137 -0.15 -0.76 -8.40
CA THR A 137 -1.29 -1.28 -9.17
C THR A 137 -2.35 -0.18 -9.36
N ALA A 138 -2.69 0.57 -8.31
CA ALA A 138 -3.58 1.73 -8.42
C ALA A 138 -3.08 2.74 -9.47
N LEU A 139 -1.79 3.07 -9.44
CA LEU A 139 -1.16 3.97 -10.41
C LEU A 139 -1.27 3.44 -11.85
N ILE A 140 -0.97 2.16 -12.06
CA ILE A 140 -1.09 1.50 -13.38
C ILE A 140 -2.52 1.61 -13.90
N ARG A 141 -3.52 1.37 -13.05
CA ARG A 141 -4.95 1.44 -13.41
C ARG A 141 -5.37 2.86 -13.77
N MET A 142 -4.97 3.85 -12.97
CA MET A 142 -5.24 5.27 -13.22
C MET A 142 -4.59 5.73 -14.54
N ALA A 143 -3.31 5.40 -14.74
CA ALA A 143 -2.55 5.75 -15.93
C ALA A 143 -3.14 5.11 -17.21
N ALA A 144 -3.53 3.84 -17.14
CA ALA A 144 -4.16 3.14 -18.25
C ALA A 144 -5.51 3.78 -18.66
N ARG A 145 -6.31 4.23 -17.69
CA ARG A 145 -7.58 4.93 -17.95
C ARG A 145 -7.37 6.27 -18.64
N LYS A 146 -6.32 6.99 -18.26
CA LYS A 146 -5.91 8.25 -18.91
C LYS A 146 -5.07 8.05 -20.19
N ARG A 147 -4.67 6.81 -20.51
CA ARG A 147 -3.79 6.47 -21.64
C ARG A 147 -2.44 7.20 -21.60
N LEU A 148 -1.87 7.34 -20.40
CA LEU A 148 -0.58 7.99 -20.18
C LEU A 148 0.57 7.09 -20.64
N ASP A 149 1.72 7.71 -20.89
CA ASP A 149 2.92 6.98 -21.23
C ASP A 149 3.42 6.13 -20.06
N LYS A 150 4.08 5.01 -20.39
CA LYS A 150 4.66 4.09 -19.41
C LYS A 150 6.01 4.59 -18.89
N ARG A 151 6.02 5.79 -18.31
CA ARG A 151 7.16 6.35 -17.58
C ARG A 151 6.69 6.77 -16.20
N ALA A 152 7.31 6.22 -15.16
CA ALA A 152 6.94 6.48 -13.79
C ALA A 152 8.13 6.95 -12.98
N LEU A 153 7.85 7.90 -12.10
CA LEU A 153 8.75 8.29 -11.04
C LEU A 153 8.29 7.63 -9.73
N VAL A 154 9.24 7.10 -8.97
CA VAL A 154 9.02 6.57 -7.63
C VAL A 154 9.88 7.36 -6.64
N LEU A 155 9.25 7.96 -5.64
CA LEU A 155 9.95 8.66 -4.56
C LEU A 155 10.11 7.75 -3.35
N GLY A 156 11.35 7.63 -2.87
CA GLY A 156 11.76 6.81 -1.74
C GLY A 156 12.18 5.39 -2.16
N ALA A 157 13.44 5.04 -1.97
CA ALA A 157 13.99 3.70 -2.19
C ALA A 157 13.92 2.82 -0.92
N GLY A 158 12.88 3.01 -0.09
CA GLY A 158 12.57 2.12 1.04
C GLY A 158 11.78 0.88 0.60
N PRO A 159 11.37 0.00 1.54
CA PRO A 159 10.64 -1.23 1.22
C PRO A 159 9.41 -1.02 0.31
N VAL A 160 8.61 0.01 0.61
CA VAL A 160 7.41 0.37 -0.16
C VAL A 160 7.77 0.82 -1.58
N GLY A 161 8.65 1.80 -1.73
CA GLY A 161 9.01 2.30 -3.06
C GLY A 161 9.77 1.29 -3.91
N CYS A 162 10.61 0.43 -3.31
CA CYS A 162 11.24 -0.67 -4.01
C CYS A 162 10.22 -1.67 -4.58
N ALA A 163 9.24 -2.08 -3.77
CA ALA A 163 8.18 -2.99 -4.22
C ALA A 163 7.27 -2.33 -5.27
N GLY A 164 6.99 -1.03 -5.14
CA GLY A 164 6.26 -0.26 -6.13
C GLY A 164 7.02 -0.14 -7.46
N ALA A 165 8.31 0.16 -7.41
CA ALA A 165 9.20 0.25 -8.57
C ALA A 165 9.29 -1.10 -9.32
N GLU A 166 9.47 -2.20 -8.59
CA GLU A 166 9.45 -3.55 -9.15
C GLU A 166 8.12 -3.82 -9.89
N THR A 167 6.99 -3.50 -9.26
CA THR A 167 5.65 -3.71 -9.83
C THR A 167 5.45 -2.91 -11.12
N LEU A 168 5.87 -1.65 -11.14
CA LEU A 168 5.79 -0.79 -12.32
C LEU A 168 6.70 -1.30 -13.44
N ALA A 169 7.93 -1.69 -13.13
CA ALA A 169 8.88 -2.23 -14.11
C ALA A 169 8.36 -3.53 -14.74
N LEU A 170 7.81 -4.45 -13.93
CA LEU A 170 7.16 -5.68 -14.42
C LEU A 170 5.93 -5.39 -15.30
N ALA A 171 5.24 -4.28 -15.07
CA ALA A 171 4.16 -3.79 -15.93
C ALA A 171 4.66 -3.07 -17.21
N GLY A 172 5.98 -3.00 -17.41
CA GLY A 172 6.63 -2.43 -18.60
C GLY A 172 6.80 -0.92 -18.54
N TYR A 173 6.86 -0.33 -17.35
CA TYR A 173 7.20 1.09 -17.18
C TYR A 173 8.72 1.29 -17.22
N GLU A 174 9.14 2.41 -17.82
CA GLU A 174 10.44 3.01 -17.55
C GLU A 174 10.37 3.68 -16.17
N VAL A 175 11.04 3.11 -15.18
CA VAL A 175 10.95 3.55 -13.79
C VAL A 175 12.18 4.34 -13.38
N PHE A 176 11.96 5.52 -12.81
CA PHE A 176 12.99 6.33 -12.16
C PHE A 176 12.77 6.22 -10.65
N LEU A 177 13.70 5.58 -9.94
CA LEU A 177 13.64 5.43 -8.49
C LEU A 177 14.52 6.50 -7.83
N CYS A 178 13.87 7.47 -7.21
CA CYS A 178 14.51 8.63 -6.62
C CYS A 178 14.59 8.48 -5.10
N ASP A 179 15.77 8.69 -4.52
CA ASP A 179 15.95 8.82 -3.07
C ASP A 179 16.96 9.95 -2.79
N MET A 180 16.88 10.56 -1.61
CA MET A 180 17.86 11.54 -1.15
C MET A 180 19.24 10.89 -0.99
N ASP A 181 19.27 9.61 -0.62
CA ASP A 181 20.46 8.79 -0.63
C ASP A 181 20.59 8.08 -1.99
N GLY A 182 21.40 8.66 -2.88
CA GLY A 182 21.64 8.10 -4.21
C GLY A 182 22.23 6.70 -4.19
N GLU A 183 22.98 6.32 -3.15
CA GLU A 183 23.51 4.97 -3.00
C GLU A 183 22.39 3.98 -2.68
N LYS A 184 21.43 4.37 -1.82
CA LYS A 184 20.23 3.58 -1.54
C LYS A 184 19.40 3.33 -2.81
N ALA A 185 19.18 4.36 -3.62
CA ALA A 185 18.51 4.22 -4.92
C ALA A 185 19.28 3.29 -5.87
N ARG A 186 20.61 3.44 -5.94
CA ARG A 186 21.48 2.62 -6.78
C ARG A 186 21.47 1.15 -6.38
N VAL A 187 21.57 0.84 -5.09
CA VAL A 187 21.50 -0.52 -4.56
C VAL A 187 20.14 -1.14 -4.86
N ALA A 188 19.05 -0.40 -4.63
CA ALA A 188 17.70 -0.86 -4.94
C ALA A 188 17.51 -1.18 -6.44
N CYS A 189 17.97 -0.29 -7.33
CA CYS A 189 17.88 -0.52 -8.78
C CYS A 189 18.79 -1.66 -9.26
N GLY A 190 19.92 -1.90 -8.59
CA GLY A 190 20.81 -3.02 -8.93
C GLY A 190 20.13 -4.39 -8.83
N ALA A 191 19.06 -4.50 -8.02
CA ALA A 191 18.24 -5.70 -7.90
C ALA A 191 17.01 -5.72 -8.83
N LEU A 192 16.71 -4.60 -9.51
CA LEU A 192 15.46 -4.40 -10.26
C LEU A 192 15.75 -4.06 -11.73
N SER A 193 15.46 -4.98 -12.65
CA SER A 193 15.54 -4.69 -14.08
C SER A 193 14.48 -3.66 -14.49
N GLY A 194 14.86 -2.65 -15.28
CA GLY A 194 13.94 -1.61 -15.76
C GLY A 194 13.83 -0.37 -14.86
N CYS A 195 14.62 -0.32 -13.78
CA CYS A 195 14.71 0.83 -12.89
C CYS A 195 16.02 1.61 -13.12
N THR A 196 15.90 2.94 -13.20
CA THR A 196 17.03 3.87 -13.24
C THR A 196 17.11 4.59 -11.88
N PRO A 197 18.24 4.49 -11.15
CA PRO A 197 18.39 5.23 -9.91
C PRO A 197 18.61 6.72 -10.21
N CYS A 198 18.01 7.59 -9.41
CA CYS A 198 18.26 9.02 -9.48
C CYS A 198 18.21 9.67 -8.10
N THR A 199 18.73 10.89 -8.04
CA THR A 199 18.57 11.84 -6.93
C THR A 199 17.70 13.01 -7.38
N PRO A 200 17.19 13.86 -6.46
CA PRO A 200 16.39 15.02 -6.85
C PRO A 200 17.09 15.97 -7.84
N ASP A 201 18.41 16.10 -7.76
CA ASP A 201 19.20 16.96 -8.65
C ASP A 201 19.17 16.46 -10.10
N ASP A 202 19.14 15.13 -10.30
CA ASP A 202 19.09 14.49 -11.61
C ASP A 202 17.76 14.74 -12.34
N LEU A 203 16.68 14.98 -11.58
CA LEU A 203 15.33 15.16 -12.14
C LEU A 203 15.20 16.40 -13.01
N SER A 204 16.02 17.42 -12.77
CA SER A 204 15.99 18.69 -13.51
C SER A 204 16.26 18.51 -15.01
N GLY A 205 17.04 17.50 -15.38
CA GLY A 205 17.38 17.15 -16.77
C GLY A 205 16.39 16.22 -17.45
N LEU A 206 15.36 15.74 -16.74
CA LEU A 206 14.41 14.76 -17.26
C LEU A 206 13.12 15.43 -17.78
N PRO A 207 12.41 14.78 -18.74
CA PRO A 207 11.07 15.18 -19.14
C PRO A 207 10.09 15.16 -17.95
N LEU A 208 8.96 15.85 -18.11
CA LEU A 208 7.89 15.81 -17.12
C LEU A 208 7.34 14.39 -16.96
N PHE A 209 6.98 14.06 -15.71
CA PHE A 209 6.38 12.78 -15.37
C PHE A 209 4.85 12.88 -15.34
N GLU A 210 4.19 11.89 -15.94
CA GLU A 210 2.74 11.74 -15.89
C GLU A 210 2.29 10.72 -14.84
N CYS A 211 3.20 9.89 -14.34
CA CYS A 211 2.95 8.87 -13.31
C CYS A 211 3.92 9.03 -12.15
N LEU A 212 3.39 9.13 -10.93
CA LEU A 212 4.16 9.26 -9.69
C LEU A 212 3.65 8.26 -8.65
N LEU A 213 4.59 7.50 -8.06
CA LEU A 213 4.39 6.80 -6.80
C LEU A 213 5.21 7.49 -5.71
N ASP A 214 4.56 8.02 -4.67
CA ASP A 214 5.25 8.68 -3.56
C ASP A 214 5.22 7.85 -2.28
N ALA A 215 6.34 7.19 -2.00
CA ALA A 215 6.57 6.41 -0.79
C ALA A 215 7.61 7.06 0.15
N ALA A 216 7.88 8.36 -0.02
CA ALA A 216 8.82 9.09 0.81
C ALA A 216 8.10 9.70 2.04
N PRO A 217 8.56 9.43 3.28
CA PRO A 217 7.92 9.94 4.49
C PRO A 217 8.32 11.39 4.78
N THR A 218 8.04 12.31 3.86
CA THR A 218 8.49 13.70 3.97
C THR A 218 7.47 14.66 3.36
N ASN A 219 7.30 15.82 4.00
CA ASN A 219 6.58 16.95 3.42
C ASN A 219 7.45 17.75 2.42
N ASP A 220 8.76 17.55 2.51
CA ASP A 220 9.76 18.25 1.73
C ASP A 220 10.24 17.39 0.56
N PHE A 221 10.65 18.07 -0.51
CA PHE A 221 11.37 17.51 -1.65
C PHE A 221 10.53 16.64 -2.60
N PHE A 222 9.74 17.33 -3.41
CA PHE A 222 9.68 17.02 -4.84
C PHE A 222 9.39 18.32 -5.63
N PRO A 223 10.14 18.63 -6.69
CA PRO A 223 9.84 19.80 -7.49
C PRO A 223 8.53 19.56 -8.27
N LEU A 224 7.43 20.20 -7.85
CA LEU A 224 6.10 20.06 -8.47
C LEU A 224 6.13 20.37 -9.98
N ASP A 225 7.09 21.18 -10.43
CA ASP A 225 7.33 21.52 -11.83
C ASP A 225 7.89 20.36 -12.66
N ARG A 226 8.18 19.19 -12.07
CA ARG A 226 8.53 17.95 -12.77
C ARG A 226 7.33 17.05 -13.06
N LEU A 227 6.12 17.40 -12.61
CA LEU A 227 4.90 16.69 -12.97
C LEU A 227 4.15 17.39 -14.09
N ALA A 228 3.62 16.61 -15.03
CA ALA A 228 2.72 17.11 -16.04
C ALA A 228 1.37 17.52 -15.42
N ALA A 229 0.69 18.47 -16.07
CA ALA A 229 -0.73 18.68 -15.82
C ALA A 229 -1.48 17.38 -16.12
N GLY A 230 -2.50 17.04 -15.32
CA GLY A 230 -3.24 15.79 -15.53
C GLY A 230 -2.57 14.51 -15.03
N ALA A 231 -1.39 14.58 -14.39
CA ALA A 231 -0.66 13.40 -13.90
C ALA A 231 -1.49 12.49 -12.97
N CYS A 232 -1.12 11.21 -12.91
CA CYS A 232 -1.60 10.25 -11.94
C CYS A 232 -0.59 10.11 -10.80
N ILE A 233 -1.06 10.27 -9.57
CA ILE A 233 -0.24 10.24 -8.35
C ILE A 233 -0.84 9.20 -7.41
N SER A 234 -0.03 8.25 -6.97
CA SER A 234 -0.40 7.21 -6.00
C SER A 234 0.55 7.31 -4.81
N ALA A 235 0.04 7.72 -3.66
CA ALA A 235 0.86 8.17 -2.55
C ALA A 235 0.50 7.43 -1.26
N PRO A 236 1.21 6.33 -0.90
CA PRO A 236 1.09 5.72 0.42
C PRO A 236 1.78 6.53 1.53
N CYS A 237 2.54 7.58 1.20
CA CYS A 237 3.27 8.38 2.17
C CYS A 237 2.35 9.01 3.22
N VAL A 238 2.83 9.03 4.46
CA VAL A 238 2.24 9.80 5.56
C VAL A 238 3.34 10.68 6.13
N PRO A 239 3.14 12.00 6.24
CA PRO A 239 2.00 12.77 5.71
C PRO A 239 1.95 12.80 4.17
N CYS A 240 0.75 13.02 3.59
CA CYS A 240 0.55 13.14 2.14
C CYS A 240 0.19 14.57 1.73
N ILE A 241 1.07 15.22 0.96
CA ILE A 241 0.88 16.61 0.49
C ILE A 241 0.05 16.72 -0.80
N TRP A 242 -0.12 15.62 -1.53
CA TRP A 242 -0.66 15.62 -2.89
C TRP A 242 -2.16 15.93 -2.95
N THR A 243 -2.89 15.69 -1.87
CA THR A 243 -4.30 16.08 -1.74
C THR A 243 -4.50 17.60 -1.77
N LEU A 244 -3.45 18.38 -1.49
CA LEU A 244 -3.48 19.84 -1.47
C LEU A 244 -2.65 20.49 -2.58
N ARG A 245 -1.56 19.82 -3.01
CA ARG A 245 -0.54 20.42 -3.90
C ARG A 245 -0.42 19.77 -5.27
N ALA A 246 -1.26 18.80 -5.60
CA ALA A 246 -1.19 18.17 -6.92
C ALA A 246 -1.43 19.20 -8.04
N PRO A 247 -0.76 19.04 -9.21
CA PRO A 247 -1.00 19.87 -10.38
C PRO A 247 -2.47 19.86 -10.82
N GLU A 248 -2.88 20.89 -11.54
CA GLU A 248 -4.23 20.97 -12.09
C GLU A 248 -4.56 19.74 -12.96
N GLY A 249 -5.76 19.18 -12.77
CA GLY A 249 -6.24 17.99 -13.48
C GLY A 249 -5.61 16.67 -13.02
N ALA A 250 -4.67 16.69 -12.07
CA ALA A 250 -4.06 15.49 -11.55
C ALA A 250 -5.10 14.59 -10.84
N SER A 251 -4.89 13.29 -10.96
CA SER A 251 -5.66 12.28 -10.23
C SER A 251 -4.80 11.75 -9.10
N VAL A 252 -5.27 11.86 -7.87
CA VAL A 252 -4.52 11.47 -6.67
C VAL A 252 -5.22 10.32 -5.97
N TRP A 253 -4.52 9.20 -5.81
CA TRP A 253 -4.89 8.13 -4.88
C TRP A 253 -4.01 8.22 -3.64
N HIS A 254 -4.66 8.24 -2.48
CA HIS A 254 -4.02 8.22 -1.17
C HIS A 254 -5.01 7.65 -0.17
N ASP A 255 -4.50 6.68 0.60
CA ASP A 255 -5.08 6.20 1.84
C ASP A 255 -3.93 5.83 2.80
N PRO A 256 -4.12 5.96 4.12
CA PRO A 256 -3.05 5.77 5.10
C PRO A 256 -2.85 4.30 5.52
N LEU A 257 -3.80 3.41 5.23
CA LEU A 257 -3.79 2.05 5.78
C LEU A 257 -4.49 1.01 4.88
N GLN A 258 -5.70 1.31 4.40
CA GLN A 258 -6.64 0.37 3.82
C GLN A 258 -6.08 -0.49 2.67
N LEU A 259 -5.47 0.12 1.65
CA LEU A 259 -5.01 -0.62 0.47
C LEU A 259 -3.82 -1.53 0.79
N GLY A 260 -2.87 -1.05 1.61
CA GLY A 260 -1.74 -1.84 2.07
C GLY A 260 -2.20 -3.06 2.86
N THR A 261 -3.04 -2.85 3.87
CA THR A 261 -3.63 -3.91 4.70
C THR A 261 -4.40 -4.93 3.87
N ALA A 262 -5.20 -4.48 2.89
CA ALA A 262 -5.95 -5.38 2.04
C ALA A 262 -5.04 -6.33 1.25
N VAL A 263 -3.95 -5.80 0.67
CA VAL A 263 -2.95 -6.61 -0.04
C VAL A 263 -2.26 -7.59 0.90
N MET A 264 -1.94 -7.19 2.14
CA MET A 264 -1.35 -8.09 3.14
C MET A 264 -2.27 -9.27 3.45
N LEU A 265 -3.55 -9.00 3.72
CA LEU A 265 -4.52 -10.02 4.08
C LEU A 265 -4.72 -11.04 2.95
N LEU A 266 -4.88 -10.58 1.70
CA LEU A 266 -5.02 -11.48 0.56
C LEU A 266 -3.71 -12.22 0.24
N ALA A 267 -2.55 -11.56 0.40
CA ALA A 267 -1.24 -12.20 0.22
C ALA A 267 -1.08 -13.40 1.18
N ALA A 268 -1.39 -13.17 2.46
CA ALA A 268 -1.38 -14.22 3.47
C ALA A 268 -2.45 -15.29 3.20
N ALA A 269 -3.68 -14.91 2.86
CA ALA A 269 -4.77 -15.87 2.64
C ALA A 269 -4.53 -16.81 1.45
N PHE A 270 -3.96 -16.31 0.36
CA PHE A 270 -3.80 -17.06 -0.90
C PHE A 270 -2.36 -17.50 -1.19
N GLY A 271 -1.43 -17.27 -0.26
CA GLY A 271 -0.02 -17.66 -0.41
C GLY A 271 0.67 -16.96 -1.58
N ARG A 272 0.37 -15.67 -1.79
CA ARG A 272 1.01 -14.85 -2.82
C ARG A 272 2.06 -13.95 -2.17
N PRO A 273 3.36 -14.07 -2.53
CA PRO A 273 4.42 -13.23 -1.99
C PRO A 273 4.35 -11.81 -2.57
#